data_AF-A0A356ALN9-F1
#
_entry.id   AF-A0A356ALN9-F1
#
_cell.length_a   1.000
_cell.length_b   1.000
_cell.length_c   1.000
_cell.angle_alpha   90.00
_cell.angle_beta   90.00
_cell.angle_gamma   90.00
#
_symmetry.space_group_name_H-M   'P 1'
#
loop_
_entity.id
_entity.type
_entity.pdbx_description
1 polymer ?
#
loop_
_entity_poly.entity_id
_entity_poly.type
_entity_poly.pdbx_seq_one_letter_code
_entity_poly.pdbx_strand_id
1 'polypeptide(L)'
;MNRSQLKKSLRSAVLQTTPDILPRLLPDYPAENLRKICPPAAPAGRYRARFACVMAAVCLLFLGVFYLVQPKVDSLVSIDVNPSIELTVDQRDRVIDSIASNQDAADILKNLNLKNKDLKDATDQIISEMIRTGYLNAGSTDNTILISVANSNVQKTEQLQDKITDTIQNVLKENKAGAKVLRQTDTLSEDLQNFA
;
A
#
# COMPACT_ATOMS: atom_id res chain seq x y z
N MET A 1 34.88 43.01 -45.90
CA MET A 1 35.52 44.15 -45.20
C MET A 1 35.08 44.16 -43.74
N ASN A 2 36.02 44.08 -42.79
CA ASN A 2 35.69 43.93 -41.36
C ASN A 2 35.24 45.28 -40.76
N ARG A 3 34.25 45.29 -39.85
CA ARG A 3 33.67 46.52 -39.24
C ARG A 3 34.75 47.45 -38.64
N SER A 4 35.79 46.85 -38.08
CA SER A 4 36.95 47.55 -37.52
C SER A 4 37.74 48.33 -38.58
N GLN A 5 37.91 47.75 -39.77
CA GLN A 5 38.62 48.39 -40.88
C GLN A 5 37.82 49.56 -41.46
N LEU A 6 36.50 49.40 -41.64
CA LEU A 6 35.61 50.47 -42.10
C LEU A 6 35.61 51.67 -41.14
N LYS A 7 35.62 51.41 -39.83
CA LYS A 7 35.66 52.48 -38.82
C LYS A 7 36.98 53.24 -38.85
N LYS A 8 38.10 52.55 -39.10
CA LYS A 8 39.42 53.18 -39.23
C LYS A 8 39.51 54.04 -40.50
N SER A 9 39.05 53.52 -41.64
CA SER A 9 39.08 54.28 -42.89
C SER A 9 38.22 55.53 -42.83
N LEU A 10 36.99 55.44 -42.29
CA LEU A 10 36.12 56.60 -42.08
C LEU A 10 36.75 57.63 -41.15
N ARG A 11 37.34 57.19 -40.03
CA ARG A 11 37.99 58.11 -39.09
C ARG A 11 39.14 58.87 -39.75
N SER A 12 39.98 58.19 -40.53
CA SER A 12 41.08 58.85 -41.25
C SER A 12 40.57 59.84 -42.30
N ALA A 13 39.55 59.47 -43.08
CA ALA A 13 38.99 60.34 -44.11
C ALA A 13 38.36 61.63 -43.52
N VAL A 14 37.69 61.51 -42.38
CA VAL A 14 37.07 62.66 -41.70
C VAL A 14 38.14 63.60 -41.14
N LEU A 15 39.17 63.07 -40.49
CA LEU A 15 40.26 63.88 -39.92
C LEU A 15 41.12 64.56 -40.99
N GLN A 16 41.19 63.98 -42.20
CA GLN A 16 41.92 64.57 -43.31
C GLN A 16 41.17 65.76 -43.94
N THR A 17 39.83 65.72 -43.95
CA THR A 17 38.99 66.76 -44.56
C THR A 17 38.74 67.93 -43.62
N THR A 18 38.72 67.69 -42.30
CA THR A 18 38.45 68.73 -41.31
C THR A 18 39.41 68.56 -40.13
N PRO A 19 40.29 69.53 -39.86
CA PRO A 19 41.24 69.43 -38.75
C PRO A 19 40.48 69.42 -37.42
N ASP A 20 40.96 68.60 -36.49
CA ASP A 20 40.36 68.49 -35.16
C ASP A 20 40.61 69.77 -34.35
N ILE A 21 39.61 70.64 -34.30
CA ILE A 21 39.64 71.90 -33.54
C ILE A 21 39.08 71.77 -32.12
N LEU A 22 38.66 70.57 -31.72
CA LEU A 22 38.10 70.30 -30.40
C LEU A 22 39.03 70.74 -29.24
N PRO A 23 40.36 70.51 -29.31
CA PRO A 23 41.29 70.98 -28.28
C PRO A 23 41.40 72.51 -28.20
N ARG A 24 41.10 73.20 -29.30
CA ARG A 24 41.18 74.66 -29.38
C ARG A 24 39.92 75.34 -28.86
N LEU A 25 38.76 74.70 -29.01
CA LEU A 25 37.48 75.21 -28.51
C LEU A 25 37.26 74.91 -27.02
N LEU A 26 37.84 73.81 -26.52
CA LEU A 26 37.73 73.40 -25.12
C LEU A 26 39.10 72.99 -24.54
N PRO A 27 40.04 73.93 -24.35
CA PRO A 27 41.39 73.62 -23.87
C PRO A 27 41.41 73.07 -22.43
N ASP A 28 40.47 73.49 -21.58
CA ASP A 28 40.40 73.09 -20.16
C ASP A 28 39.36 71.99 -19.88
N TYR A 29 38.75 71.39 -20.93
CA TYR A 29 37.77 70.32 -20.73
C TYR A 29 38.43 68.94 -20.90
N PRO A 30 38.58 68.13 -19.84
CA PRO A 30 39.29 66.87 -19.92
C PRO A 30 38.51 65.86 -20.76
N ALA A 31 39.20 65.22 -21.72
CA ALA A 31 38.62 64.22 -22.64
C ALA A 31 37.94 63.03 -21.93
N GLU A 32 38.27 62.81 -20.65
CA GLU A 32 37.64 61.80 -19.79
C GLU A 32 36.17 62.11 -19.50
N ASN A 33 35.79 63.39 -19.39
CA ASN A 33 34.41 63.80 -19.11
C ASN A 33 33.49 63.61 -20.32
N LEU A 34 34.02 63.66 -21.55
CA LEU A 34 33.26 63.33 -22.78
C LEU A 34 32.90 61.84 -22.85
N ARG A 35 33.75 60.95 -22.31
CA ARG A 35 33.49 59.50 -22.26
C ARG A 35 32.43 59.14 -21.22
N LYS A 36 32.27 59.93 -20.16
CA LYS A 36 31.26 59.71 -19.12
C LYS A 36 29.82 59.99 -19.57
N ILE A 37 29.62 60.79 -20.63
CA ILE A 37 28.27 61.13 -21.13
C ILE A 37 27.60 59.92 -21.82
N CYS A 38 28.39 58.93 -22.26
CA CYS A 38 27.87 57.69 -22.84
C CYS A 38 28.57 56.48 -22.18
N PRO A 39 28.08 55.99 -21.02
CA PRO A 39 28.58 54.74 -20.49
C PRO A 39 28.23 53.59 -21.46
N PRO A 40 29.15 52.67 -21.77
CA PRO A 40 28.79 51.47 -22.51
C PRO A 40 27.78 50.67 -21.67
N ALA A 41 26.66 50.26 -22.27
CA ALA A 41 25.68 49.42 -21.61
C ALA A 41 26.36 48.17 -21.04
N ALA A 42 26.35 48.03 -19.72
CA ALA A 42 26.88 46.83 -19.07
C ALA A 42 26.04 45.62 -19.50
N PRO A 43 26.65 44.50 -19.92
CA PRO A 43 25.88 43.30 -20.20
C PRO A 43 25.26 42.79 -18.89
N ALA A 44 23.94 42.92 -18.76
CA ALA A 44 23.20 42.34 -17.65
C ALA A 44 23.54 40.84 -17.54
N GLY A 45 23.92 40.42 -16.34
CA GLY A 45 24.64 39.17 -16.05
C GLY A 45 23.90 37.92 -16.53
N ARG A 46 24.20 37.53 -17.77
CA ARG A 46 23.77 36.28 -18.43
C ARG A 46 24.10 35.03 -17.60
N TYR A 47 25.06 35.16 -16.69
CA TYR A 47 25.46 34.12 -15.74
C TYR A 47 24.39 33.82 -14.69
N ARG A 48 23.68 34.82 -14.15
CA ARG A 48 22.62 34.59 -13.13
C ARG A 48 21.42 33.83 -13.70
N ALA A 49 21.01 34.17 -14.91
CA ALA A 49 19.96 33.43 -15.62
C ALA A 49 20.39 31.99 -15.96
N ARG A 50 21.67 31.78 -16.30
CA ARG A 50 22.21 30.43 -16.55
C ARG A 50 22.22 29.56 -15.28
N PHE A 51 22.59 30.11 -14.12
CA PHE A 51 22.54 29.37 -12.85
C PHE A 51 21.11 29.00 -12.44
N ALA A 52 20.12 29.88 -12.66
CA ALA A 52 18.72 29.58 -12.39
C ALA A 52 18.17 28.44 -13.27
N CYS A 53 18.51 28.42 -14.56
CA CYS A 53 18.11 27.33 -15.45
C CYS A 53 18.75 25.99 -15.07
N VAL A 54 20.02 25.99 -14.63
CA VAL A 54 20.70 24.77 -14.17
C VAL A 54 20.03 24.22 -12.91
N MET A 55 19.70 25.07 -11.94
CA MET A 55 19.03 24.64 -10.72
C MET A 55 17.63 24.07 -11.00
N ALA A 56 16.85 24.69 -11.89
CA ALA A 56 15.55 24.17 -12.30
C ALA A 56 15.67 22.78 -12.98
N ALA A 57 16.67 22.60 -13.84
CA ALA A 57 16.93 21.30 -14.48
C ALA A 57 17.33 20.23 -13.47
N VAL A 58 18.14 20.58 -12.47
CA VAL A 58 18.52 19.67 -11.38
C VAL A 58 17.30 19.30 -10.55
N CYS A 59 16.44 20.26 -10.19
CA CYS A 59 15.19 19.97 -9.46
C CYS A 59 14.26 19.05 -10.26
N LEU A 60 14.09 19.28 -11.57
CA LEU A 60 13.26 18.42 -12.43
C LEU A 60 13.84 17.01 -12.55
N LEU A 61 15.17 16.88 -12.64
CA LEU A 61 15.84 15.57 -12.62
C LEU A 61 15.63 14.88 -11.27
N PHE A 62 15.76 15.59 -10.16
CA PHE A 62 15.52 15.04 -8.82
C PHE A 62 14.07 14.59 -8.63
N LEU A 63 13.09 15.39 -9.06
CA LEU A 63 11.68 15.02 -9.03
C LEU A 63 11.39 13.81 -9.94
N GLY A 64 11.98 13.77 -11.14
CA GLY A 64 11.82 12.65 -12.08
C GLY A 64 12.40 11.35 -11.52
N VAL A 65 13.62 11.40 -10.96
CA VAL A 65 14.24 10.25 -10.29
C VAL A 65 13.42 9.83 -9.08
N PHE A 66 12.96 10.79 -8.26
CA PHE A 66 12.12 10.49 -7.10
C PHE A 66 10.82 9.76 -7.49
N TYR A 67 10.20 10.15 -8.60
CA TYR A 67 8.99 9.50 -9.11
C TYR A 67 9.25 8.10 -9.66
N LEU A 68 10.41 7.88 -10.29
CA LEU A 68 10.82 6.58 -10.83
C LEU A 68 11.23 5.59 -9.73
N VAL A 69 11.75 6.10 -8.61
CA VAL A 69 12.23 5.29 -7.48
C VAL A 69 11.12 5.02 -6.46
N GLN A 70 9.90 5.56 -6.65
CA GLN A 70 8.80 5.23 -5.76
C GLN A 70 8.52 3.71 -5.81
N PRO A 71 8.48 3.02 -4.66
CA PRO A 71 8.13 1.61 -4.61
C PRO A 71 6.70 1.46 -5.14
N LYS A 72 6.56 0.67 -6.22
CA LYS A 72 5.25 0.28 -6.74
C LYS A 72 4.76 -0.91 -5.94
N VAL A 73 3.49 -0.88 -5.54
CA VAL A 73 2.84 -2.06 -4.94
C VAL A 73 2.79 -3.14 -6.03
N ASP A 74 3.65 -4.14 -5.90
CA ASP A 74 3.80 -5.22 -6.89
C ASP A 74 2.75 -6.31 -6.69
N SER A 75 2.36 -6.56 -5.44
CA SER A 75 1.31 -7.52 -5.10
C SER A 75 0.64 -7.16 -3.79
N LEU A 76 -0.70 -7.26 -3.78
CA LEU A 76 -1.51 -7.26 -2.56
C LEU A 76 -2.00 -8.69 -2.34
N VAL A 77 -1.52 -9.32 -1.27
CA VAL A 77 -1.94 -10.67 -0.89
C VAL A 77 -2.87 -10.54 0.32
N SER A 78 -4.14 -10.89 0.13
CA SER A 78 -5.12 -11.00 1.21
C SER A 78 -5.36 -12.48 1.49
N ILE A 79 -5.23 -12.88 2.76
CA ILE A 79 -5.52 -14.23 3.22
C ILE A 79 -6.84 -14.15 3.97
N ASP A 80 -7.85 -14.85 3.46
CA ASP A 80 -9.15 -14.94 4.10
C ASP A 80 -9.20 -16.17 5.02
N VAL A 81 -9.80 -16.02 6.20
CA VAL A 81 -9.94 -17.07 7.21
C VAL A 81 -11.43 -17.18 7.54
N ASN A 82 -12.10 -18.23 7.05
CA ASN A 82 -13.51 -18.45 7.34
C ASN A 82 -13.71 -18.94 8.79
N PRO A 83 -14.80 -18.53 9.48
CA PRO A 83 -14.81 -18.43 10.95
C PRO A 83 -14.26 -19.66 11.65
N SER A 84 -13.29 -19.45 12.54
CA SER A 84 -12.66 -20.54 13.30
C SER A 84 -12.98 -20.39 14.78
N ILE A 85 -13.77 -21.33 15.30
CA ILE A 85 -14.24 -21.35 16.68
C ILE A 85 -13.67 -22.60 17.36
N GLU A 86 -13.09 -22.42 18.55
CA GLU A 86 -12.61 -23.49 19.40
C GLU A 86 -13.54 -23.67 20.60
N LEU A 87 -13.92 -24.90 20.89
CA LEU A 87 -14.77 -25.25 22.04
C LEU A 87 -14.02 -26.22 22.95
N THR A 88 -13.91 -25.85 24.22
CA THR A 88 -13.45 -26.77 25.27
C THR A 88 -14.67 -27.42 25.90
N VAL A 89 -14.71 -28.75 25.90
CA VAL A 89 -15.83 -29.52 26.48
C VAL A 89 -15.38 -30.41 27.64
N ASP A 90 -16.29 -30.65 28.58
CA ASP A 90 -16.08 -31.57 29.70
C ASP A 90 -16.33 -33.03 29.32
N GLN A 91 -16.20 -33.94 30.29
CA GLN A 91 -16.43 -35.37 30.05
C GLN A 91 -17.88 -35.73 29.70
N ARG A 92 -18.84 -34.85 30.00
CA ARG A 92 -20.27 -34.97 29.73
C ARG A 92 -20.70 -34.17 28.49
N ASP A 93 -19.74 -33.82 27.64
CA ASP A 93 -19.91 -33.02 26.43
C ASP A 93 -20.51 -31.62 26.69
N ARG A 94 -20.28 -31.04 27.88
CA ARG A 94 -20.70 -29.66 28.17
C ARG A 94 -19.60 -28.67 27.86
N VAL A 95 -19.95 -27.57 27.23
CA VAL A 95 -18.99 -26.49 26.90
C VAL A 95 -18.52 -25.82 28.19
N ILE A 96 -17.21 -25.91 28.45
CA ILE A 96 -16.51 -25.21 29.53
C ILE A 96 -16.14 -23.80 29.07
N ASP A 97 -15.62 -23.69 27.84
CA ASP A 97 -15.12 -22.46 27.27
C ASP A 97 -15.26 -22.43 25.73
N SER A 98 -15.29 -21.23 25.16
CA SER A 98 -15.38 -21.00 23.72
C SER A 98 -14.49 -19.83 23.31
N ILE A 99 -13.54 -20.10 22.41
CA ILE A 99 -12.54 -19.12 21.95
C ILE A 99 -12.76 -18.84 20.47
N ALA A 100 -12.75 -17.55 20.09
CA ALA A 100 -12.69 -17.14 18.69
C ALA A 100 -11.23 -17.14 18.24
N SER A 101 -10.90 -17.99 17.26
CA SER A 101 -9.56 -18.06 16.66
C SER A 101 -9.32 -16.93 15.64
N ASN A 102 -10.40 -16.35 15.09
CA ASN A 102 -10.34 -15.19 14.21
C ASN A 102 -11.42 -14.14 14.54
N GLN A 103 -11.34 -12.98 13.88
CA GLN A 103 -12.26 -11.87 14.12
C GLN A 103 -13.71 -12.20 13.70
N ASP A 104 -13.90 -12.95 12.62
CA ASP A 104 -15.22 -13.38 12.17
C ASP A 104 -15.91 -14.33 13.17
N ALA A 105 -15.15 -15.25 13.77
CA ALA A 105 -15.64 -16.08 14.86
C ALA A 105 -16.00 -15.24 16.09
N ALA A 106 -15.24 -14.17 16.39
CA ALA A 106 -15.57 -13.29 17.49
C ALA A 106 -16.92 -12.59 17.26
N ASP A 107 -17.22 -12.22 16.02
CA ASP A 107 -18.50 -11.59 15.66
C ASP A 107 -19.69 -12.56 15.80
N ILE A 108 -19.50 -13.83 15.47
CA ILE A 108 -20.49 -14.89 15.72
C ILE A 108 -20.68 -15.13 17.23
N LEU A 109 -19.59 -15.31 17.97
CA LEU A 109 -19.64 -15.67 19.40
C LEU A 109 -20.19 -14.55 20.28
N LYS A 110 -20.06 -13.27 19.90
CA LYS A 110 -20.59 -12.12 20.66
C LYS A 110 -22.09 -12.23 20.96
N ASN A 111 -22.86 -12.87 20.07
CA ASN A 111 -24.31 -13.00 20.21
C ASN A 111 -24.73 -14.32 20.88
N LEU A 112 -23.78 -15.17 21.27
CA LEU A 112 -24.04 -16.53 21.74
C LEU A 112 -23.56 -16.71 23.18
N ASN A 113 -24.38 -17.39 23.99
CA ASN A 113 -23.96 -17.84 25.32
C ASN A 113 -23.82 -19.37 25.31
N LEU A 114 -22.61 -19.85 25.06
CA LEU A 114 -22.35 -21.28 24.88
C LEU A 114 -21.96 -22.00 26.18
N LYS A 115 -21.56 -21.27 27.21
CA LYS A 115 -21.05 -21.85 28.46
C LYS A 115 -22.09 -22.73 29.15
N ASN A 116 -21.67 -23.92 29.58
CA ASN A 116 -22.47 -24.95 30.25
C ASN A 116 -23.61 -25.55 29.41
N LYS A 117 -23.66 -25.26 28.10
CA LYS A 117 -24.58 -25.93 27.18
C LYS A 117 -24.02 -27.28 26.73
N ASP A 118 -24.91 -28.17 26.30
CA ASP A 118 -24.50 -29.39 25.60
C ASP A 118 -23.81 -29.02 24.28
N LEU A 119 -22.78 -29.77 23.91
CA LEU A 119 -22.02 -29.58 22.69
C LEU A 119 -22.92 -29.61 21.45
N LYS A 120 -23.98 -30.44 21.44
CA LYS A 120 -24.95 -30.47 20.37
C LYS A 120 -25.66 -29.12 20.25
N ASP A 121 -26.26 -28.64 21.34
CA ASP A 121 -27.01 -27.38 21.36
C ASP A 121 -26.12 -26.15 21.06
N ALA A 122 -24.85 -26.21 21.48
CA ALA A 122 -23.86 -25.18 21.18
C ALA A 122 -23.53 -25.17 19.68
N THR A 123 -23.29 -26.34 19.09
CA THR A 123 -23.06 -26.49 17.64
C THR A 123 -24.25 -26.00 16.84
N ASP A 124 -25.47 -26.38 17.24
CA ASP A 124 -26.72 -25.95 16.60
C ASP A 124 -26.83 -24.43 16.54
N GLN A 125 -26.54 -23.75 17.66
CA GLN A 125 -26.57 -22.30 17.75
C GLN A 125 -25.48 -21.64 16.89
N ILE A 126 -24.25 -22.18 16.88
CA ILE A 126 -23.16 -21.64 16.06
C ILE A 126 -23.52 -21.71 14.59
N ILE A 127 -23.95 -22.87 14.08
CA ILE A 127 -24.29 -23.02 12.66
C ILE A 127 -25.49 -22.14 12.29
N SER A 128 -26.51 -22.07 13.16
CA SER A 128 -27.67 -21.21 12.93
C SER A 128 -27.28 -19.73 12.85
N GLU A 129 -26.38 -19.28 13.74
CA GLU A 129 -25.85 -17.92 13.72
C GLU A 129 -25.01 -17.66 12.46
N MET A 130 -24.17 -18.61 12.03
CA MET A 130 -23.39 -18.51 10.79
C MET A 130 -24.27 -18.39 9.54
N ILE A 131 -25.42 -19.08 9.51
CA ILE A 131 -26.41 -18.91 8.44
C ILE A 131 -27.05 -17.53 8.53
N ARG A 132 -27.42 -17.09 9.74
CA ARG A 132 -28.05 -15.78 9.98
C ARG A 132 -27.16 -14.60 9.59
N THR A 133 -25.87 -14.68 9.86
CA THR A 133 -24.89 -13.63 9.53
C THR A 133 -24.36 -13.73 8.10
N GLY A 134 -24.69 -14.80 7.37
CA GLY A 134 -24.35 -14.96 5.96
C GLY A 134 -23.00 -15.63 5.68
N TYR A 135 -22.31 -16.16 6.70
CA TYR A 135 -21.11 -17.00 6.51
C TYR A 135 -21.44 -18.36 5.88
N LEU A 136 -22.69 -18.83 6.06
CA LEU A 136 -23.22 -20.01 5.37
C LEU A 136 -24.41 -19.59 4.50
N ASN A 137 -24.23 -19.64 3.18
CA ASN A 137 -25.27 -19.24 2.24
C ASN A 137 -26.36 -20.31 2.12
N ALA A 138 -27.60 -19.93 2.47
CA ALA A 138 -28.78 -20.75 2.23
C ALA A 138 -29.08 -20.82 0.72
N GLY A 139 -28.62 -21.89 0.07
CA GLY A 139 -28.85 -22.15 -1.36
C GLY A 139 -27.58 -22.32 -2.22
N SER A 140 -26.39 -22.09 -1.65
CA SER A 140 -25.13 -22.53 -2.28
C SER A 140 -24.68 -23.86 -1.68
N THR A 141 -24.03 -24.71 -2.49
CA THR A 141 -23.40 -25.96 -2.04
C THR A 141 -21.90 -25.79 -1.79
N ASP A 142 -21.36 -24.59 -2.06
CA ASP A 142 -19.91 -24.34 -2.02
C ASP A 142 -19.40 -24.09 -0.59
N ASN A 143 -20.30 -23.92 0.39
CA ASN A 143 -19.91 -23.73 1.78
C ASN A 143 -19.17 -24.99 2.27
N THR A 144 -18.02 -24.83 2.92
CA THR A 144 -17.24 -25.94 3.46
C THR A 144 -17.02 -25.73 4.95
N ILE A 145 -17.31 -26.77 5.74
CA ILE A 145 -17.12 -26.77 7.20
C ILE A 145 -16.09 -27.85 7.53
N LEU A 146 -14.98 -27.47 8.15
CA LEU A 146 -13.97 -28.40 8.63
C LEU A 146 -14.15 -28.65 10.13
N ILE A 147 -14.17 -29.91 10.53
CA ILE A 147 -14.28 -30.32 11.93
C ILE A 147 -13.00 -31.06 12.30
N SER A 148 -12.34 -30.61 13.37
CA SER A 148 -11.24 -31.31 14.02
C SER A 148 -11.58 -31.53 15.49
N VAL A 149 -11.33 -32.73 16.00
CA VAL A 149 -11.56 -33.08 17.41
C VAL A 149 -10.28 -33.67 17.97
N ALA A 150 -9.76 -33.06 19.03
CA ALA A 150 -8.62 -33.56 19.77
C ALA A 150 -9.08 -34.19 21.09
N ASN A 151 -8.79 -35.48 21.28
CA ASN A 151 -9.01 -36.18 22.55
C ASN A 151 -7.95 -37.27 22.76
N SER A 152 -7.59 -37.55 24.01
CA SER A 152 -6.67 -38.65 24.34
C SER A 152 -7.26 -40.03 24.04
N ASN A 153 -8.59 -40.16 23.96
CA ASN A 153 -9.28 -41.40 23.60
C ASN A 153 -9.78 -41.32 22.15
N VAL A 154 -9.18 -42.12 21.27
CA VAL A 154 -9.52 -42.21 19.84
C VAL A 154 -10.99 -42.57 19.59
N GLN A 155 -11.56 -43.49 20.37
CA GLN A 155 -12.98 -43.88 20.23
C GLN A 155 -13.91 -42.72 20.61
N LYS A 156 -13.53 -41.93 21.62
CA LYS A 156 -14.29 -40.74 22.00
C LYS A 156 -14.17 -39.65 20.93
N THR A 157 -13.00 -39.50 20.30
CA THR A 157 -12.80 -38.60 19.15
C THR A 157 -13.76 -38.95 18.01
N GLU A 158 -13.79 -40.22 17.58
CA GLU A 158 -14.69 -40.67 16.50
C GLU A 158 -16.16 -40.42 16.86
N GLN A 159 -16.59 -40.79 18.06
CA GLN A 159 -17.96 -40.57 18.54
C GLN A 159 -18.35 -39.08 18.54
N LEU A 160 -17.46 -38.21 19.02
CA LEU A 160 -17.71 -36.77 19.02
C LEU A 160 -17.77 -36.20 17.60
N GLN A 161 -16.86 -36.62 16.72
CA GLN A 161 -16.87 -36.18 15.33
C GLN A 161 -18.17 -36.57 14.63
N ASP A 162 -18.63 -37.80 14.81
CA ASP A 162 -19.87 -38.28 14.20
C ASP A 162 -21.07 -37.52 14.79
N LYS A 163 -21.14 -37.38 16.11
CA LYS A 163 -22.19 -36.59 16.79
C LYS A 163 -22.28 -35.15 16.27
N ILE A 164 -21.14 -34.46 16.15
CA ILE A 164 -21.09 -33.08 15.64
C ILE A 164 -21.46 -33.04 14.15
N THR A 165 -20.96 -33.98 13.35
CA THR A 165 -21.25 -34.06 11.92
C THR A 165 -22.74 -34.24 11.66
N ASP A 166 -23.39 -35.15 12.39
CA ASP A 166 -24.82 -35.41 12.29
C ASP A 166 -25.64 -34.18 12.68
N THR A 167 -25.21 -33.51 13.75
CA THR A 167 -25.83 -32.28 14.25
C THR A 167 -25.80 -31.18 13.19
N ILE A 168 -24.63 -30.92 12.61
CA ILE A 168 -24.45 -29.92 11.54
C ILE A 168 -25.30 -30.29 10.32
N GLN A 169 -25.28 -31.55 9.87
CA GLN A 169 -26.07 -31.99 8.73
C GLN A 169 -27.58 -31.80 8.96
N ASN A 170 -28.07 -32.02 10.18
CA ASN A 170 -29.47 -31.81 10.52
C ASN A 170 -29.83 -30.31 10.46
N VAL A 171 -29.03 -29.44 11.08
CA VAL A 171 -29.28 -27.98 11.04
C VAL A 171 -29.21 -27.43 9.62
N LEU A 172 -28.26 -27.89 8.81
CA LEU A 172 -28.15 -27.49 7.40
C LEU A 172 -29.39 -27.90 6.59
N LYS A 173 -29.89 -29.12 6.80
CA LYS A 173 -31.14 -29.60 6.17
C LYS A 173 -32.35 -28.76 6.59
N GLU A 174 -32.49 -28.48 7.89
CA GLU A 174 -33.59 -27.68 8.43
C GLU A 174 -33.60 -26.26 7.86
N ASN A 175 -32.43 -25.65 7.72
CA ASN A 175 -32.27 -24.29 7.21
C ASN A 175 -32.13 -24.21 5.68
N LYS A 176 -32.28 -25.33 4.95
CA LYS A 176 -32.10 -25.43 3.48
C LYS A 176 -30.76 -24.86 2.99
N ALA A 177 -29.72 -24.96 3.83
CA ALA A 177 -28.37 -24.55 3.49
C ALA A 177 -27.57 -25.77 3.00
N GLY A 178 -26.83 -25.59 1.91
CA GLY A 178 -25.88 -26.60 1.44
C GLY A 178 -24.52 -26.32 2.07
N ALA A 179 -23.89 -27.32 2.69
CA ALA A 179 -22.47 -27.24 3.02
C ALA A 179 -21.82 -28.62 2.96
N LYS A 180 -20.59 -28.67 2.47
CA LYS A 180 -19.74 -29.85 2.51
C LYS A 180 -19.04 -29.90 3.88
N VAL A 181 -19.38 -30.91 4.68
CA VAL A 181 -18.73 -31.14 5.97
C VAL A 181 -17.52 -32.06 5.76
N LEU A 182 -16.34 -31.57 6.11
CA LEU A 182 -15.08 -32.28 6.07
C LEU A 182 -14.66 -32.62 7.50
N ARG A 183 -14.20 -33.86 7.70
CA ARG A 183 -13.62 -34.30 8.97
C ARG A 183 -12.12 -34.35 8.81
N GLN A 184 -11.41 -33.67 9.69
CA GLN A 184 -9.97 -33.80 9.80
C GLN A 184 -9.67 -34.97 10.73
N THR A 185 -9.27 -36.10 10.16
CA THR A 185 -8.59 -37.14 10.91
C THR A 185 -7.11 -36.81 10.86
N ASP A 186 -6.54 -36.35 11.98
CA ASP A 186 -5.08 -36.21 12.08
C ASP A 186 -4.45 -37.60 11.93
N THR A 187 -4.06 -37.97 10.71
CA THR A 187 -2.76 -38.60 10.58
C THR A 187 -1.77 -37.48 10.73
N LEU A 188 -1.29 -37.27 11.96
CA LEU A 188 -0.16 -36.39 12.24
C LEU A 188 0.96 -36.78 11.25
N SER A 189 1.15 -36.00 10.18
CA SER A 189 2.23 -36.30 9.24
C SER A 189 3.55 -36.07 9.98
N GLU A 190 4.55 -36.90 9.67
CA GLU A 190 5.89 -36.89 10.26
C GLU A 190 6.55 -35.49 10.25
N ASP A 191 6.03 -34.55 9.46
CA ASP A 191 6.52 -33.18 9.31
C ASP A 191 6.44 -32.33 10.59
N LEU A 192 5.52 -32.64 11.53
CA LEU A 192 5.40 -31.92 12.80
C LEU A 192 6.32 -32.46 13.92
N GLN A 193 6.96 -33.62 13.74
CA GLN A 193 7.93 -34.15 14.72
C GLN A 193 9.30 -33.47 14.64
N ASN A 194 9.58 -32.75 13.55
CA ASN A 194 10.86 -32.02 13.36
C ASN A 194 10.82 -30.54 13.80
N PHE A 195 9.75 -30.12 14.49
CA PHE A 195 9.65 -28.79 15.08
C PHE A 195 9.78 -28.78 16.62
N ALA A 196 10.18 -29.90 17.23
CA ALA A 196 10.56 -30.00 18.64
C ALA A 196 12.08 -30.03 18.82
#